data_AF-A0A7X6SND6-F1
#
_entry.id   AF-A0A7X6SND6-F1
#
_cell.length_a   1.000
_cell.length_b   1.000
_cell.length_c   1.000
_cell.angle_alpha   90.00
_cell.angle_beta   90.00
_cell.angle_gamma   90.00
#
_symmetry.space_group_name_H-M   'P 1'
#
loop_
_entity.id
_entity.type
_entity.pdbx_description
1 polymer ?
#
loop_
_entity_poly.entity_id
_entity_poly.type
_entity_poly.pdbx_seq_one_letter_code
_entity_poly.pdbx_strand_id
1 'polypeptide(L)'
;MTAQEFQEIIDFAIAREEESIKFYQDLQKETKFQGQIEMLKELEAMEKAHKSTLQNIRYTNDFNIDKVPNLHISEYLTDDIEKLDLSYPNLLVMAMKREEISLRLYTEFSVRFADEQIGNLFRKLASEEAKHKLWFETLYDEWLKQGN
;
A
#
# COMPACT_ATOMS: atom_id res chain seq x y z
N MET A 1 -2.20 23.44 -4.83
CA MET A 1 -1.06 22.52 -4.82
C MET A 1 -0.18 22.84 -6.00
N THR A 2 1.13 22.78 -5.85
CA THR A 2 2.08 22.98 -6.95
C THR A 2 2.33 21.64 -7.66
N ALA A 3 2.87 21.69 -8.89
CA ALA A 3 3.33 20.50 -9.59
C ALA A 3 4.40 19.73 -8.80
N GLN A 4 5.23 20.44 -8.02
CA GLN A 4 6.25 19.84 -7.18
C GLN A 4 5.64 19.07 -6.00
N GLU A 5 4.71 19.67 -5.27
CA GLU A 5 3.99 18.99 -4.18
C GLU A 5 3.22 17.75 -4.68
N PHE A 6 2.64 17.82 -5.89
CA PHE A 6 2.01 16.66 -6.53
C PHE A 6 3.04 15.56 -6.83
N GLN A 7 4.18 15.93 -7.39
CA GLN A 7 5.21 14.95 -7.72
C GLN A 7 5.75 14.27 -6.46
N GLU A 8 5.99 15.02 -5.38
CA GLU A 8 6.43 14.47 -4.09
C GLU A 8 5.43 13.47 -3.51
N ILE A 9 4.13 13.74 -3.64
CA ILE A 9 3.06 12.81 -3.28
C ILE A 9 3.14 11.51 -4.10
N ILE A 10 3.24 11.64 -5.43
CA ILE A 10 3.25 10.49 -6.33
C ILE A 10 4.52 9.66 -6.12
N ASP A 11 5.67 10.31 -5.93
CA ASP A 11 6.94 9.65 -5.64
C ASP A 11 6.87 8.89 -4.30
N PHE A 12 6.22 9.48 -3.29
CA PHE A 12 5.98 8.81 -2.01
C PHE A 12 5.10 7.56 -2.17
N ALA A 13 4.00 7.66 -2.93
CA ALA A 13 3.14 6.52 -3.22
C ALA A 13 3.90 5.42 -3.98
N ILE A 14 4.72 5.79 -4.98
CA ILE A 14 5.56 4.84 -5.73
C ILE A 14 6.56 4.14 -4.80
N ALA A 15 7.21 4.87 -3.91
CA ALA A 15 8.14 4.28 -2.94
C ALA A 15 7.43 3.26 -2.04
N ARG A 16 6.19 3.55 -1.62
CA ARG A 16 5.36 2.62 -0.84
C ARG A 16 5.08 1.33 -1.59
N GLU A 17 4.72 1.41 -2.87
CA GLU A 17 4.53 0.24 -3.75
C GLU A 17 5.82 -0.57 -3.90
N GLU A 18 6.96 0.09 -4.11
CA GLU A 18 8.27 -0.58 -4.21
C GLU A 18 8.63 -1.36 -2.95
N GLU A 19 8.36 -0.79 -1.79
CA GLU A 19 8.57 -1.47 -0.51
C GLU A 19 7.63 -2.67 -0.34
N SER A 20 6.35 -2.57 -0.72
CA SER A 20 5.40 -3.69 -0.66
C SER A 20 5.82 -4.82 -1.62
N ILE A 21 6.24 -4.49 -2.85
CA ILE A 21 6.80 -5.46 -3.81
C ILE A 21 7.99 -6.20 -3.20
N LYS A 22 8.95 -5.47 -2.65
CA LYS A 22 10.15 -6.07 -2.04
C LYS A 22 9.77 -6.94 -0.85
N PHE A 23 8.86 -6.45 -0.01
CA PHE A 23 8.38 -7.18 1.16
C PHE A 23 7.74 -8.51 0.76
N TYR A 24 6.88 -8.54 -0.26
CA TYR A 24 6.29 -9.77 -0.77
C TYR A 24 7.33 -10.72 -1.37
N GLN A 25 8.33 -10.20 -2.10
CA GLN A 25 9.43 -11.01 -2.61
C GLN A 25 10.25 -11.66 -1.50
N ASP A 26 10.46 -10.96 -0.39
CA ASP A 26 11.17 -11.50 0.77
C ASP A 26 10.30 -12.51 1.53
N LEU A 27 9.01 -12.24 1.71
CA LEU A 27 8.07 -13.17 2.34
C LEU A 27 7.88 -14.47 1.56
N GLN A 28 7.95 -14.42 0.22
CA GLN A 28 7.96 -15.61 -0.64
C GLN A 28 9.16 -16.53 -0.37
N LYS A 29 10.30 -16.00 0.09
CA LYS A 29 11.51 -16.80 0.41
C LYS A 29 11.40 -17.47 1.78
N GLU A 30 10.74 -16.82 2.73
CA GLU A 30 10.57 -17.31 4.11
C GLU A 30 9.38 -18.28 4.24
N THR A 31 8.38 -18.16 3.36
CA THR A 31 7.16 -18.96 3.38
C THR A 31 7.42 -20.40 2.91
N LYS A 32 6.90 -21.39 3.65
CA LYS A 32 7.02 -22.82 3.33
C LYS A 32 5.79 -23.42 2.63
N PHE A 33 4.67 -22.69 2.58
CA PHE A 33 3.41 -23.17 2.04
C PHE A 33 3.21 -22.70 0.59
N GLN A 34 3.12 -23.65 -0.34
CA GLN A 34 3.03 -23.37 -1.78
C GLN A 34 1.85 -22.45 -2.16
N GLY A 35 0.67 -22.64 -1.55
CA GLY A 35 -0.50 -21.80 -1.83
C GLY A 35 -0.34 -20.34 -1.37
N GLN A 36 0.42 -20.10 -0.30
CA GLN A 36 0.74 -18.73 0.14
C GLN A 36 1.75 -18.07 -0.80
N ILE A 37 2.73 -18.83 -1.32
CA ILE A 37 3.70 -18.31 -2.31
C ILE A 37 2.99 -17.87 -3.59
N GLU A 38 2.01 -18.63 -4.08
CA GLU A 38 1.24 -18.27 -5.27
C GLU A 38 0.49 -16.95 -5.07
N MET A 39 -0.21 -16.81 -3.95
CA MET A 39 -0.93 -15.57 -3.64
C MET A 39 0.02 -14.37 -3.43
N LEU A 40 1.17 -14.57 -2.79
CA LEU A 40 2.19 -13.51 -2.64
C LEU A 40 2.74 -13.04 -3.99
N LYS A 41 2.84 -13.93 -5.00
CA LYS A 41 3.21 -13.54 -6.37
C LYS A 41 2.11 -12.75 -7.06
N GLU A 42 0.85 -13.09 -6.81
CA GLU A 42 -0.28 -12.32 -7.31
C GLU A 42 -0.30 -10.91 -6.72
N LEU A 43 -0.13 -10.80 -5.39
CA LEU A 43 0.02 -9.51 -4.71
C LEU A 43 1.20 -8.70 -5.27
N GLU A 44 2.38 -9.31 -5.41
CA GLU A 44 3.55 -8.67 -6.02
C GLU A 44 3.25 -8.14 -7.45
N ALA A 45 2.49 -8.90 -8.24
CA ALA A 45 2.09 -8.48 -9.57
C ALA A 45 1.08 -7.31 -9.54
N MET A 46 0.18 -7.28 -8.56
CA MET A 46 -0.77 -6.18 -8.35
C MET A 46 -0.04 -4.89 -7.95
N GLU A 47 0.89 -4.92 -7.00
CA GLU A 47 1.65 -3.72 -6.62
C GLU A 47 2.53 -3.19 -7.76
N LYS A 48 3.08 -4.09 -8.59
CA LYS A 48 3.78 -3.68 -9.82
C LYS A 48 2.84 -2.94 -10.77
N ALA A 49 1.58 -3.36 -10.88
CA ALA A 49 0.58 -2.67 -11.68
C ALA A 49 0.16 -1.34 -11.05
N HIS A 50 0.04 -1.25 -9.72
CA HIS A 50 -0.20 -0.01 -9.00
C HIS A 50 0.92 1.00 -9.25
N LYS A 51 2.17 0.59 -9.01
CA LYS A 51 3.38 1.38 -9.31
C LYS A 51 3.38 1.89 -10.75
N SER A 52 3.16 1.00 -11.73
CA SER A 52 3.11 1.40 -13.14
C SER A 52 1.98 2.41 -13.40
N THR A 53 0.83 2.26 -12.73
CA THR A 53 -0.28 3.19 -12.85
C THR A 53 0.10 4.56 -12.28
N LEU A 54 0.67 4.62 -11.07
CA LEU A 54 1.15 5.84 -10.43
C LEU A 54 2.22 6.56 -11.26
N GLN A 55 3.17 5.82 -11.83
CA GLN A 55 4.24 6.37 -12.69
C GLN A 55 3.72 7.01 -13.98
N ASN A 56 2.54 6.62 -14.44
CA ASN A 56 1.90 7.18 -15.63
C ASN A 56 1.03 8.40 -15.32
N ILE A 57 0.77 8.68 -14.03
CA ILE A 57 0.06 9.89 -13.64
C ILE A 57 0.93 11.11 -13.98
N ARG A 58 0.30 12.13 -14.55
CA ARG A 58 0.93 13.41 -14.89
C ARG A 58 0.18 14.52 -14.20
N TYR A 59 0.92 15.49 -13.66
CA TYR A 59 0.33 16.71 -13.14
C TYR A 59 -0.37 17.47 -14.27
N THR A 60 -1.63 17.83 -14.07
CA THR A 60 -2.35 18.78 -14.93
C THR A 60 -2.84 19.95 -14.08
N ASN A 61 -2.85 21.15 -14.64
CA ASN A 61 -3.32 22.36 -13.95
C ASN A 61 -4.83 22.33 -13.67
N ASP A 62 -5.56 21.35 -14.24
CA ASP A 62 -7.01 21.22 -14.13
C ASP A 62 -7.44 20.42 -12.89
N PHE A 63 -6.51 19.86 -12.11
CA PHE A 63 -6.86 19.18 -10.88
C PHE A 63 -7.44 20.18 -9.87
N ASN A 64 -8.75 20.10 -9.68
CA ASN A 64 -9.44 20.82 -8.63
C ASN A 64 -9.10 20.16 -7.30
N ILE A 65 -8.08 20.71 -6.63
CA ILE A 65 -7.55 20.17 -5.38
C ILE A 65 -8.04 21.05 -4.24
N ASP A 66 -8.81 20.47 -3.33
CA ASP A 66 -9.20 21.14 -2.11
C ASP A 66 -7.95 21.51 -1.29
N LYS A 67 -7.90 22.76 -0.81
CA LYS A 67 -6.78 23.28 -0.01
C LYS A 67 -6.74 22.56 1.34
N VAL A 68 -5.95 21.50 1.44
CA VAL A 68 -5.56 20.90 2.73
C VAL A 68 -4.18 21.42 3.14
N PRO A 69 -3.98 21.93 4.37
CA PRO A 69 -2.73 22.59 4.77
C PRO A 69 -1.49 21.68 4.90
N ASN A 70 -1.67 20.38 5.15
CA ASN A 70 -0.56 19.45 5.37
C ASN A 70 -0.97 18.02 4.98
N LEU A 71 -0.04 17.27 4.40
CA LEU A 71 -0.21 15.86 3.98
C LEU A 71 0.16 14.86 5.07
N HIS A 72 0.84 15.32 6.13
CA HIS A 72 1.28 14.45 7.22
C HIS A 72 2.02 13.19 6.72
N ILE A 73 2.79 13.30 5.63
CA ILE A 73 3.52 12.18 5.00
C ILE A 73 4.38 11.44 6.03
N SER A 74 4.95 12.17 6.99
CA SER A 74 5.72 11.63 8.10
C SER A 74 4.94 10.68 9.02
N GLU A 75 3.61 10.80 9.10
CA GLU A 75 2.76 9.91 9.91
C GLU A 75 2.57 8.53 9.26
N TYR A 76 2.89 8.39 7.98
CA TYR A 76 2.89 7.11 7.26
C TYR A 76 4.25 6.40 7.34
N LEU A 77 5.30 7.07 7.86
CA LEU A 77 6.58 6.46 8.18
C LEU A 77 6.45 5.78 9.54
N THR A 78 6.56 4.45 9.60
CA THR A 78 6.32 3.69 10.84
C THR A 78 7.57 2.96 11.32
N ASP A 79 8.30 3.60 12.23
CA ASP A 79 9.49 3.03 12.90
C ASP A 79 9.18 1.73 13.67
N ASP A 80 7.93 1.51 14.04
CA ASP A 80 7.53 0.35 14.85
C ASP A 80 7.38 -0.94 14.04
N ILE A 81 7.23 -0.87 12.71
CA ILE A 81 7.19 -2.06 11.85
C ILE A 81 8.58 -2.69 11.77
N GLU A 82 9.63 -1.88 11.67
CA GLU A 82 11.01 -2.34 11.49
C GLU A 82 11.63 -2.99 12.73
N LYS A 83 11.00 -2.81 13.92
CA LYS A 83 11.47 -3.38 15.19
C LYS A 83 10.98 -4.81 15.44
N LEU A 84 10.00 -5.28 14.67
CA LEU A 84 9.48 -6.64 14.82
C LEU A 84 10.48 -7.65 14.27
N ASP A 85 10.58 -8.82 14.91
CA ASP A 85 11.42 -9.89 14.37
C ASP A 85 10.82 -10.50 13.08
N LEU A 86 11.61 -11.29 12.36
CA LEU A 86 11.18 -11.95 11.12
C LEU A 86 10.40 -13.24 11.37
N SER A 87 9.75 -13.39 12.53
CA SER A 87 8.84 -14.51 12.75
C SER A 87 7.61 -14.39 11.83
N TYR A 88 7.08 -15.53 11.38
CA TYR A 88 5.91 -15.58 10.51
C TYR A 88 4.71 -14.72 10.99
N PRO A 89 4.26 -14.76 12.26
CA PRO A 89 3.16 -13.90 12.73
C PRO A 89 3.53 -12.41 12.67
N ASN A 90 4.76 -12.04 13.00
CA ASN A 90 5.21 -10.66 12.89
C ASN A 90 5.29 -10.19 11.44
N LEU A 91 5.72 -11.04 10.50
CA LEU A 91 5.69 -10.75 9.07
C LEU A 91 4.25 -10.49 8.60
N LEU A 92 3.27 -11.27 9.03
CA LEU A 92 1.86 -11.00 8.71
C LEU A 92 1.40 -9.66 9.30
N VAL A 93 1.80 -9.32 10.53
CA VAL A 93 1.51 -8.01 11.14
C VAL A 93 2.16 -6.86 10.39
N MET A 94 3.42 -7.02 9.97
CA MET A 94 4.11 -6.03 9.14
C MET A 94 3.37 -5.81 7.82
N ALA A 95 2.92 -6.89 7.17
CA ALA A 95 2.14 -6.84 5.94
C ALA A 95 0.84 -6.06 6.14
N MET A 96 0.02 -6.44 7.13
CA MET A 96 -1.25 -5.77 7.45
C MET A 96 -1.07 -4.26 7.69
N LYS A 97 -0.03 -3.87 8.42
CA LYS A 97 0.25 -2.46 8.70
C LYS A 97 0.68 -1.71 7.43
N ARG A 98 1.50 -2.32 6.57
CA ARG A 98 1.92 -1.72 5.29
C ARG A 98 0.71 -1.45 4.39
N GLU A 99 -0.20 -2.41 4.28
CA GLU A 99 -1.45 -2.27 3.51
C GLU A 99 -2.38 -1.22 4.13
N GLU A 100 -2.49 -1.16 5.46
CA GLU A 100 -3.29 -0.15 6.16
C GLU A 100 -2.80 1.28 5.87
N ILE A 101 -1.48 1.48 5.84
CA ILE A 101 -0.85 2.76 5.54
C ILE A 101 -1.16 3.16 4.09
N SER A 102 -0.98 2.26 3.13
CA SER A 102 -1.30 2.50 1.71
C SER A 102 -2.80 2.79 1.51
N LEU A 103 -3.67 2.01 2.14
CA LEU A 103 -5.12 2.21 2.13
C LEU A 103 -5.51 3.61 2.62
N ARG A 104 -4.96 4.04 3.76
CA ARG A 104 -5.23 5.38 4.30
C ARG A 104 -4.76 6.46 3.34
N LEU A 105 -3.54 6.34 2.84
CA LEU A 105 -2.95 7.28 1.89
C LEU A 105 -3.84 7.47 0.65
N TYR A 106 -4.26 6.37 0.03
CA TYR A 106 -5.09 6.42 -1.18
C TYR A 106 -6.52 6.89 -0.89
N THR A 107 -7.08 6.55 0.28
CA THR A 107 -8.37 7.08 0.70
C THR A 107 -8.33 8.60 0.79
N GLU A 108 -7.30 9.15 1.44
CA GLU A 108 -7.11 10.58 1.58
C GLU A 108 -6.88 11.28 0.24
N PHE A 109 -6.08 10.69 -0.65
CA PHE A 109 -5.88 11.23 -2.00
C PHE A 109 -7.17 11.22 -2.81
N SER A 110 -7.97 10.18 -2.67
CA SER A 110 -9.23 10.06 -3.41
C SER A 110 -10.27 11.14 -3.06
N VAL A 111 -10.19 11.68 -1.84
CA VAL A 111 -11.02 12.81 -1.38
C VAL A 111 -10.42 14.13 -1.84
N ARG A 112 -9.08 14.24 -1.82
CA ARG A 112 -8.35 15.47 -2.17
C ARG A 112 -8.37 15.81 -3.65
N PHE A 113 -8.33 14.81 -4.53
CA PHE A 113 -8.48 14.99 -5.96
C PHE A 113 -9.97 14.89 -6.32
N ALA A 114 -10.65 16.03 -6.37
CA ALA A 114 -12.07 16.12 -6.73
C ALA A 114 -12.32 15.87 -8.23
N ASP A 115 -11.25 15.83 -9.04
CA ASP A 115 -11.31 15.34 -10.42
C ASP A 115 -11.80 13.89 -10.44
N GLU A 116 -12.84 13.62 -11.24
CA GLU A 116 -13.44 12.28 -11.28
C GLU A 116 -12.43 11.20 -11.69
N GLN A 117 -11.48 11.48 -12.57
CA GLN A 117 -10.55 10.45 -13.06
C GLN A 117 -9.52 10.08 -12.01
N ILE A 118 -8.82 11.07 -11.45
CA ILE A 118 -7.78 10.81 -10.44
C ILE A 118 -8.39 10.35 -9.11
N GLY A 119 -9.49 10.97 -8.68
CA GLY A 119 -10.20 10.54 -7.47
C GLY A 119 -10.67 9.09 -7.58
N ASN A 120 -11.19 8.68 -8.75
CA ASN A 120 -11.60 7.29 -8.97
C ASN A 120 -10.42 6.31 -9.01
N LEU A 121 -9.28 6.73 -9.57
CA LEU A 121 -8.07 5.93 -9.55
C LEU A 121 -7.62 5.64 -8.10
N PHE A 122 -7.52 6.67 -7.25
CA PHE A 122 -7.13 6.46 -5.85
C PHE A 122 -8.19 5.69 -5.05
N ARG A 123 -9.49 5.85 -5.34
CA ARG A 123 -10.55 4.99 -4.77
C ARG A 123 -10.33 3.53 -5.13
N LYS A 124 -9.94 3.25 -6.37
CA LYS A 124 -9.67 1.89 -6.84
C LYS A 124 -8.47 1.30 -6.12
N LEU A 125 -7.34 2.02 -6.08
CA LEU A 125 -6.14 1.59 -5.37
C LEU A 125 -6.44 1.32 -3.89
N ALA A 126 -7.11 2.26 -3.19
CA ALA A 126 -7.55 2.07 -1.81
C ALA A 126 -8.38 0.78 -1.64
N SER A 127 -9.29 0.48 -2.57
CA SER A 127 -10.08 -0.75 -2.51
C SER A 127 -9.24 -2.02 -2.73
N GLU A 128 -8.16 -1.94 -3.50
CA GLU A 128 -7.22 -3.05 -3.72
C GLU A 128 -6.38 -3.29 -2.45
N GLU A 129 -5.80 -2.25 -1.84
CA GLU A 129 -5.07 -2.35 -0.56
C GLU A 129 -5.94 -2.94 0.58
N ALA A 130 -7.23 -2.55 0.65
CA ALA A 130 -8.15 -3.10 1.64
C ALA A 130 -8.32 -4.63 1.49
N LYS A 131 -8.31 -5.15 0.26
CA LYS A 131 -8.41 -6.59 0.00
C LYS A 131 -7.13 -7.30 0.36
N HIS A 132 -5.97 -6.71 0.07
CA HIS A 132 -4.68 -7.25 0.48
C HIS A 132 -4.59 -7.35 2.01
N LYS A 133 -4.94 -6.28 2.72
CA LYS A 133 -5.02 -6.25 4.18
C LYS A 133 -5.92 -7.37 4.72
N LEU A 134 -7.14 -7.49 4.19
CA LEU A 134 -8.10 -8.52 4.62
C LEU A 134 -7.55 -9.94 4.41
N TRP A 135 -6.81 -10.15 3.32
CA TRP A 135 -6.17 -11.43 3.07
C TRP A 135 -5.11 -11.76 4.13
N PHE A 136 -4.24 -10.81 4.49
CA PHE A 136 -3.27 -11.00 5.57
C PHE A 136 -3.93 -11.20 6.94
N GLU A 137 -5.02 -10.48 7.23
CA GLU A 137 -5.83 -10.68 8.45
C GLU A 137 -6.39 -12.10 8.52
N THR A 138 -6.88 -12.62 7.38
CA THR A 138 -7.40 -14.00 7.29
C THR A 138 -6.29 -15.02 7.56
N LEU A 139 -5.11 -14.84 6.97
CA LEU A 139 -3.97 -15.71 7.24
C LEU A 139 -3.54 -15.68 8.71
N TYR A 140 -3.57 -14.52 9.34
CA TYR A 140 -3.22 -14.37 10.74
C TYR A 140 -4.24 -15.06 11.65
N ASP A 141 -5.53 -14.90 11.38
CA ASP A 141 -6.62 -15.59 12.10
C ASP A 141 -6.53 -17.12 11.93
N GLU A 142 -6.23 -17.61 10.72
CA GLU A 142 -5.98 -19.03 10.48
C GLU A 142 -4.76 -19.56 11.25
N TRP A 143 -3.67 -18.78 11.31
CA TRP A 143 -2.48 -19.14 12.07
C TRP A 143 -2.77 -19.24 13.57
N LEU A 144 -3.54 -18.30 14.13
CA LEU A 144 -3.99 -18.34 15.54
C LEU A 144 -4.85 -19.57 15.84
N LYS A 145 -5.78 -19.93 14.94
CA LYS A 145 -6.65 -21.10 15.10
C LYS A 145 -5.90 -22.43 15.09
N GLN A 146 -4.72 -22.48 14.47
CA GLN A 146 -3.86 -23.67 14.46
C GLN A 146 -3.11 -23.89 15.79
N GLY A 147 -3.26 -22.99 16.78
CA GLY A 147 -2.75 -23.18 18.14
C GLY A 147 -1.23 -22.95 18.28
N ASN A 148 -0.65 -22.11 17.43
CA ASN A 148 0.75 -21.70 17.49
C ASN A 148 0.97 -20.46 18.36
#